data_AF-A0A1M4W1P0-F1
#
_entry.id   AF-A0A1M4W1P0-F1
#
_cell.length_a   1.000
_cell.length_b   1.000
_cell.length_c   1.000
_cell.angle_alpha   90.00
_cell.angle_beta   90.00
_cell.angle_gamma   90.00
#
_symmetry.space_group_name_H-M   'P 1'
#
loop_
_entity.id
_entity.type
_entity.pdbx_description
1 polymer ?
#
loop_
_entity_poly.entity_id
_entity_poly.type
_entity_poly.pdbx_seq_one_letter_code
_entity_poly.pdbx_strand_id
1 'polypeptide(L)'
;MQFIANLRPQTLDAFAAQGIDPQGYLLSSHRITPALLDAAIGVRERGLPLFADNGTKALIDETIERFRPPARQVAQEVKTLRRRLGRVPRGRDIPETLRGAADALAEEVLDHCTARSQALDGAALLDAQLSMNPTAIIAQEDFATACLMALDLERETTGWPVARFVTRNRRSLRLWRRVVEDTRCDGRQVYAVLSAMDYNTARAAGRLAAEAGVESAALGMAAVTRDLNATDFYVMGHATWRLARPVPRRYVRLAQVLRGLADGWRDRSRRLARFHCLGLGAPALLPVAALALGPHTRLTTDATSPIHDAVRDRVLYDPEHRGDRASTREIVERIVRGGDWPFLSPFNAAFRERFGHHPARARRWWERQQQPAITAELLNEPSDLTRALPLFAEADPEVAPRARDTRIAHNHWVLGHLIPGDIACERREIATELLEGWLATPATVTTRGLAAAKAILQRSLPD
;
A
#
# COMPACT_ATOMS: atom_id res chain seq x y z
N MET A 1 -13.69 1.00 -6.46
CA MET A 1 -12.76 0.43 -5.46
C MET A 1 -12.60 1.49 -4.42
N GLN A 2 -12.85 1.23 -3.16
CA GLN A 2 -12.93 2.30 -2.17
C GLN A 2 -11.58 2.52 -1.49
N PHE A 3 -11.10 3.77 -1.49
CA PHE A 3 -9.98 4.17 -0.64
C PHE A 3 -10.52 4.62 0.72
N ILE A 4 -10.08 3.95 1.78
CA ILE A 4 -10.45 4.17 3.17
C ILE A 4 -9.40 5.09 3.79
N ALA A 5 -9.82 6.26 4.27
CA ALA A 5 -8.90 7.23 4.86
C ALA A 5 -8.44 6.78 6.25
N ASN A 6 -7.21 7.11 6.66
CA ASN A 6 -6.83 6.92 8.05
C ASN A 6 -7.63 7.89 8.92
N LEU A 7 -8.21 7.44 10.03
CA LEU A 7 -8.88 8.32 10.98
C LEU A 7 -7.85 9.17 11.71
N ARG A 8 -7.79 10.45 11.34
CA ARG A 8 -6.89 11.47 11.86
C ARG A 8 -7.59 12.83 11.81
N PRO A 9 -7.21 13.79 12.66
CA PRO A 9 -7.69 15.18 12.51
C PRO A 9 -7.45 15.73 11.10
N GLN A 10 -6.28 15.45 10.52
CA GLN A 10 -5.88 15.91 9.17
C GLN A 10 -6.76 15.40 8.03
N THR A 11 -7.51 14.31 8.24
CA THR A 11 -8.38 13.72 7.23
C THR A 11 -9.86 13.88 7.59
N LEU A 12 -10.22 13.86 8.87
CA LEU A 12 -11.59 14.06 9.31
C LEU A 12 -11.99 15.54 9.19
N ASP A 13 -11.27 16.42 9.89
CA ASP A 13 -11.61 17.84 9.98
C ASP A 13 -11.43 18.53 8.64
N ALA A 14 -10.34 18.19 7.93
CA ALA A 14 -10.08 18.72 6.60
C ALA A 14 -11.22 18.36 5.63
N PHE A 15 -11.63 17.08 5.60
CA PHE A 15 -12.68 16.65 4.66
C PHE A 15 -14.03 17.25 5.04
N ALA A 16 -14.37 17.29 6.34
CA ALA A 16 -15.58 17.94 6.83
C ALA A 16 -15.62 19.43 6.45
N ALA A 17 -14.52 20.16 6.63
CA ALA A 17 -14.42 21.58 6.28
C ALA A 17 -14.59 21.87 4.78
N GLN A 18 -14.43 20.87 3.92
CA GLN A 18 -14.62 20.96 2.47
C GLN A 18 -15.90 20.26 1.99
N GLY A 19 -16.76 19.77 2.91
CA GLY A 19 -17.98 19.05 2.54
C GLY A 19 -17.72 17.72 1.81
N ILE A 20 -16.60 17.06 2.08
CA ILE A 20 -16.20 15.81 1.42
C ILE A 20 -16.56 14.62 2.30
N ASP A 21 -17.32 13.69 1.74
CA ASP A 21 -17.58 12.38 2.33
C ASP A 21 -16.57 11.36 1.78
N PRO A 22 -15.60 10.88 2.58
CA PRO A 22 -14.78 9.76 2.16
C PRO A 22 -15.58 8.46 2.16
N GLN A 23 -15.05 7.44 1.50
CA GLN A 23 -15.68 6.12 1.40
C GLN A 23 -15.67 5.32 2.72
N GLY A 24 -14.95 5.82 3.72
CA GLY A 24 -14.84 5.24 5.05
C GLY A 24 -13.54 5.64 5.73
N TYR A 25 -13.41 5.27 7.00
CA TYR A 25 -12.21 5.51 7.79
C TYR A 25 -11.64 4.22 8.40
N LEU A 26 -10.34 4.23 8.68
CA LEU A 26 -9.64 3.17 9.38
C LEU A 26 -8.95 3.73 10.63
N LEU A 27 -9.21 3.12 11.78
CA LEU A 27 -8.55 3.40 13.05
C LEU A 27 -7.82 2.15 13.53
N SER A 28 -6.55 2.31 13.90
CA SER A 28 -5.71 1.21 14.37
C SER A 28 -5.77 1.07 15.89
N SER A 29 -5.85 -0.16 16.38
CA SER A 29 -5.98 -0.48 17.82
C SER A 29 -4.87 0.13 18.70
N HIS A 30 -3.65 0.23 18.18
CA HIS A 30 -2.51 0.83 18.90
C HIS A 30 -2.52 2.37 18.95
N ARG A 31 -3.49 3.02 18.29
CA ARG A 31 -3.60 4.49 18.22
C ARG A 31 -4.89 5.01 18.85
N ILE A 32 -5.56 4.21 19.66
CA ILE A 32 -6.76 4.66 20.36
C ILE A 32 -6.38 5.75 21.36
N THR A 33 -7.06 6.88 21.25
CA THR A 33 -7.04 7.98 22.22
C THR A 33 -8.48 8.45 22.40
N PRO A 34 -8.82 9.12 23.52
CA PRO A 34 -10.16 9.68 23.71
C PRO A 34 -10.63 10.52 22.52
N ALA A 35 -9.78 11.43 22.04
CA ALA A 35 -10.08 12.27 20.87
C ALA A 35 -10.35 11.47 19.58
N LEU A 36 -9.69 10.33 19.36
CA LEU A 36 -9.93 9.48 18.19
C LEU A 36 -11.18 8.61 18.35
N LEU A 37 -11.55 8.25 19.58
CA LEU A 37 -12.84 7.59 19.86
C LEU A 37 -14.01 8.57 19.66
N ASP A 38 -13.84 9.82 20.07
CA ASP A 38 -14.81 10.89 19.80
C ASP A 38 -14.94 11.14 18.30
N ALA A 39 -13.81 11.21 17.58
CA ALA A 39 -13.80 11.29 16.12
C ALA A 39 -14.53 10.10 15.46
N ALA A 40 -14.41 8.90 16.03
CA ALA A 40 -15.14 7.72 15.56
C ALA A 40 -16.66 7.85 15.77
N ILE A 41 -17.14 8.58 16.79
CA ILE A 41 -18.57 8.93 16.92
C ILE A 41 -19.03 9.71 15.69
N GLY A 42 -18.30 10.78 15.32
CA GLY A 42 -18.64 11.60 14.16
C GLY A 42 -18.64 10.83 12.83
N VAL A 43 -17.75 9.85 12.66
CA VAL A 43 -17.78 8.94 11.49
C VAL A 43 -19.10 8.16 11.43
N ARG A 44 -19.58 7.64 12.57
CA ARG A 44 -20.81 6.85 12.65
C ARG A 44 -22.06 7.70 12.48
N GLU A 45 -22.10 8.91 13.04
CA GLU A 45 -23.22 9.85 12.86
C GLU A 45 -23.44 10.22 11.39
N ARG A 46 -22.36 10.25 10.59
CA ARG A 46 -22.40 10.42 9.14
C ARG A 46 -22.75 9.14 8.36
N GLY A 47 -22.95 8.00 9.05
CA GLY A 47 -23.24 6.72 8.42
C GLY A 47 -22.07 6.11 7.63
N LEU A 48 -20.85 6.56 7.87
CA LEU A 48 -19.67 6.11 7.11
C LEU A 48 -19.09 4.81 7.69
N PRO A 49 -18.53 3.92 6.85
CA PRO A 49 -17.83 2.73 7.33
C PRO A 49 -16.62 3.08 8.21
N LEU A 50 -16.46 2.34 9.30
CA LEU A 50 -15.30 2.41 10.19
C LEU A 50 -14.64 1.03 10.32
N PHE A 51 -13.39 0.96 9.90
CA PHE A 51 -12.53 -0.22 9.97
C PHE A 51 -11.67 -0.14 11.23
N ALA A 52 -11.76 -1.15 12.09
CA ALA A 52 -10.83 -1.36 13.20
C ALA A 52 -9.67 -2.23 12.72
N ASP A 53 -8.49 -1.63 12.58
CA ASP A 53 -7.26 -2.32 12.22
C ASP A 53 -6.65 -3.05 13.44
N ASN A 54 -5.87 -4.11 13.18
CA ASN A 54 -5.32 -4.99 14.22
C ASN A 54 -4.03 -4.43 14.86
N GLY A 55 -3.44 -3.37 14.30
CA GLY A 55 -2.31 -2.66 14.89
C GLY A 55 -0.95 -3.36 14.83
N THR A 56 -0.78 -4.38 14.00
CA THR A 56 0.48 -5.14 13.88
C THR A 56 1.63 -4.34 13.26
N LYS A 57 1.38 -3.16 12.70
CA LYS A 57 2.40 -2.36 12.01
C LYS A 57 3.67 -2.11 12.85
N ALA A 58 3.53 -1.79 14.14
CA ALA A 58 4.68 -1.56 15.01
C ALA A 58 5.53 -2.85 15.18
N LEU A 59 4.88 -4.00 15.34
CA LEU A 59 5.54 -5.30 15.45
C LEU A 59 6.28 -5.68 14.16
N ILE A 60 5.69 -5.36 13.00
CA ILE A 60 6.32 -5.54 11.69
C ILE A 60 7.59 -4.68 11.60
N ASP A 61 7.48 -3.38 11.90
CA ASP A 61 8.60 -2.45 11.79
C ASP A 61 9.75 -2.85 12.77
N GLU A 62 9.43 -3.24 14.01
CA GLU A 62 10.39 -3.75 15.00
C GLU A 62 11.10 -5.02 14.52
N THR A 63 10.34 -5.98 13.99
CA THR A 63 10.90 -7.24 13.48
C THR A 63 11.82 -6.99 12.30
N ILE A 64 11.38 -6.15 11.36
CA ILE A 64 12.22 -5.77 10.20
C ILE A 64 13.51 -5.14 10.69
N GLU A 65 13.48 -4.20 11.63
CA GLU A 65 14.70 -3.55 12.13
C GLU A 65 15.65 -4.55 12.77
N ARG A 66 15.14 -5.47 13.60
CA ARG A 66 15.92 -6.53 14.25
C ARG A 66 16.67 -7.41 13.24
N PHE A 67 15.99 -7.88 12.20
CA PHE A 67 16.55 -8.84 11.24
C PHE A 67 17.16 -8.19 9.99
N ARG A 68 17.09 -6.86 9.85
CA ARG A 68 17.65 -6.15 8.70
C ARG A 68 19.15 -6.36 8.53
N PRO A 69 20.00 -6.31 9.58
CA PRO A 69 21.44 -6.51 9.40
C PRO A 69 21.81 -7.87 8.77
N PRO A 70 21.35 -9.04 9.29
CA PRO A 70 21.64 -10.32 8.63
C PRO A 70 20.94 -10.45 7.27
N ALA A 71 19.72 -9.96 7.10
CA ALA A 71 19.03 -10.00 5.81
C ALA A 71 19.78 -9.23 4.70
N ARG A 72 20.42 -8.11 5.05
CA ARG A 72 21.26 -7.34 4.11
C ARG A 72 22.44 -8.14 3.59
N GLN A 73 23.01 -9.07 4.36
CA GLN A 73 24.10 -9.93 3.91
C GLN A 73 23.61 -10.87 2.81
N VAL A 74 22.51 -11.59 3.08
CA VAL A 74 21.84 -12.45 2.09
C VAL A 74 21.46 -11.67 0.83
N ALA A 75 20.85 -10.49 0.97
CA ALA A 75 20.46 -9.66 -0.16
C ALA A 75 21.67 -9.21 -1.00
N GLN A 76 22.80 -8.89 -0.37
CA GLN A 76 24.02 -8.51 -1.06
C GLN A 76 24.65 -9.68 -1.82
N GLU A 77 24.61 -10.89 -1.27
CA GLU A 77 25.04 -12.10 -1.99
C GLU A 77 24.14 -12.41 -3.19
N VAL A 78 22.82 -12.33 -3.02
CA VAL A 78 21.84 -12.45 -4.13
C VAL A 78 22.10 -11.39 -5.20
N LYS A 79 22.41 -10.16 -4.82
CA LYS A 79 22.73 -9.07 -5.75
C LYS A 79 24.03 -9.33 -6.52
N THR A 80 25.07 -9.85 -5.86
CA THR A 80 26.32 -10.27 -6.51
C THR A 80 26.07 -11.41 -7.48
N LEU A 81 25.30 -12.43 -7.07
CA LEU A 81 24.90 -13.54 -7.91
C LEU A 81 24.11 -13.07 -9.14
N ARG A 82 23.15 -12.15 -8.96
CA ARG A 82 22.39 -11.52 -10.04
C ARG A 82 23.30 -10.81 -11.05
N ARG A 83 24.29 -10.05 -10.57
CA ARG A 83 25.26 -9.36 -11.45
C ARG A 83 26.06 -10.36 -12.27
N ARG A 84 26.54 -11.44 -11.65
CA ARG A 84 27.27 -12.52 -12.32
C ARG A 84 26.43 -13.22 -13.39
N LEU A 85 25.15 -13.46 -13.12
CA LEU A 85 24.24 -14.17 -14.04
C LEU A 85 23.64 -13.27 -15.13
N GLY A 86 23.65 -11.95 -14.95
CA GLY A 86 22.95 -11.00 -15.84
C GLY A 86 21.41 -11.08 -15.79
N ARG A 87 20.85 -11.85 -14.85
CA ARG A 87 19.41 -12.10 -14.68
C ARG A 87 19.08 -12.41 -13.22
N VAL A 88 17.80 -12.42 -12.85
CA VAL A 88 17.40 -12.81 -11.49
C VAL A 88 17.73 -14.30 -11.24
N PRO A 89 18.39 -14.65 -10.13
CA PRO A 89 18.70 -16.04 -9.77
C PRO A 89 17.43 -16.86 -9.49
N ARG A 90 17.40 -18.13 -9.92
CA ARG A 90 16.24 -19.03 -9.78
C ARG A 90 16.67 -20.46 -9.50
N GLY A 91 15.96 -21.16 -8.60
CA GLY A 91 16.15 -22.59 -8.36
C GLY A 91 17.63 -22.94 -8.15
N ARG A 92 18.18 -23.80 -9.02
CA ARG A 92 19.59 -24.24 -8.97
C ARG A 92 20.64 -23.14 -9.16
N ASP A 93 20.26 -21.94 -9.60
CA ASP A 93 21.20 -20.82 -9.70
C ASP A 93 21.71 -20.36 -8.33
N ILE A 94 20.92 -20.60 -7.27
CA ILE A 94 21.21 -20.17 -5.91
C ILE A 94 22.03 -21.27 -5.22
N PRO A 95 23.30 -20.98 -4.84
CA PRO A 95 24.14 -21.95 -4.15
C PRO A 95 23.47 -22.49 -2.89
N GLU A 96 23.71 -23.77 -2.57
CA GLU A 96 23.14 -24.43 -1.39
C GLU A 96 23.48 -23.69 -0.09
N THR A 97 24.68 -23.13 0.01
CA THR A 97 25.12 -22.33 1.16
C THR A 97 24.29 -21.07 1.34
N LEU A 98 24.09 -20.29 0.27
CA LEU A 98 23.25 -19.08 0.29
C LEU A 98 21.78 -19.43 0.56
N ARG A 99 21.29 -20.53 -0.03
CA ARG A 99 19.94 -21.03 0.21
C ARG A 99 19.75 -21.42 1.67
N GLY A 100 20.70 -22.15 2.25
CA GLY A 100 20.68 -22.56 3.67
C GLY A 100 20.74 -21.36 4.63
N ALA A 101 21.58 -20.36 4.33
CA ALA A 101 21.63 -19.12 5.12
C ALA A 101 20.31 -18.34 5.05
N ALA A 102 19.71 -18.22 3.87
CA ALA A 102 18.41 -17.56 3.69
C ALA A 102 17.27 -18.33 4.37
N ASP A 103 17.27 -19.67 4.28
CA ASP A 103 16.31 -20.56 4.92
C ASP A 103 16.37 -20.43 6.45
N ALA A 104 17.55 -20.57 7.04
CA ALA A 104 17.76 -20.44 8.48
C ALA A 104 17.31 -19.06 9.01
N LEU A 105 17.71 -17.98 8.34
CA LEU A 105 17.29 -16.63 8.72
C LEU A 105 15.78 -16.44 8.59
N ALA A 106 15.16 -17.01 7.56
CA ALA A 106 13.72 -16.94 7.38
C ALA A 106 12.95 -17.73 8.47
N GLU A 107 13.48 -18.87 8.93
CA GLU A 107 12.93 -19.58 10.09
C GLU A 107 13.04 -18.75 11.37
N GLU A 108 14.19 -18.10 11.64
CA GLU A 108 14.34 -17.22 12.80
C GLU A 108 13.33 -16.06 12.79
N VAL A 109 13.08 -15.46 11.62
CA VAL A 109 12.05 -14.43 11.44
C VAL A 109 10.66 -15.00 11.74
N LEU A 110 10.34 -16.20 11.23
CA LEU A 110 9.06 -16.86 11.49
C LEU A 110 8.84 -17.14 12.97
N ASP A 111 9.84 -17.70 13.65
CA ASP A 111 9.77 -18.03 15.07
C ASP A 111 9.57 -16.78 15.91
N HIS A 112 10.33 -15.71 15.60
CA HIS A 112 10.17 -14.42 16.25
C HIS A 112 8.76 -13.84 16.05
N CYS A 113 8.28 -13.78 14.81
CA CYS A 113 6.93 -13.27 14.51
C CYS A 113 5.85 -14.10 15.21
N THR A 114 6.03 -15.43 15.26
CA THR A 114 5.08 -16.36 15.90
C THR A 114 5.02 -16.14 17.40
N ALA A 115 6.17 -16.04 18.06
CA ALA A 115 6.26 -15.76 19.49
C ALA A 115 5.62 -14.42 19.83
N ARG A 116 5.93 -13.36 19.06
CA ARG A 116 5.33 -12.02 19.23
C ARG A 116 3.81 -12.04 19.03
N SER A 117 3.33 -12.72 17.98
CA SER A 117 1.90 -12.89 17.70
C SER A 117 1.19 -13.68 18.80
N GLN A 118 1.82 -14.69 19.40
CA GLN A 118 1.26 -15.47 20.51
C GLN A 118 1.23 -14.71 21.84
N ALA A 119 2.19 -13.80 22.05
CA ALA A 119 2.25 -12.96 23.24
C ALA A 119 1.18 -11.84 23.25
N LEU A 120 0.53 -11.57 22.12
CA LEU A 120 -0.59 -10.63 22.07
C LEU A 120 -1.82 -11.22 22.75
N ASP A 121 -2.41 -10.44 23.66
CA ASP A 121 -3.71 -10.73 24.21
C ASP A 121 -4.80 -10.44 23.16
N GLY A 122 -5.31 -11.50 22.55
CA GLY A 122 -6.34 -11.42 21.53
C GLY A 122 -7.68 -10.87 22.06
N ALA A 123 -8.00 -11.09 23.34
CA ALA A 123 -9.22 -10.56 23.96
C ALA A 123 -9.09 -9.05 24.16
N ALA A 124 -7.96 -8.59 24.71
CA ALA A 124 -7.69 -7.16 24.86
C ALA A 124 -7.62 -6.42 23.51
N LEU A 125 -7.06 -7.05 22.48
CA LEU A 125 -7.08 -6.50 21.12
C LEU A 125 -8.53 -6.34 20.62
N LEU A 126 -9.37 -7.37 20.80
CA LEU A 126 -10.76 -7.31 20.36
C LEU A 126 -11.54 -6.24 21.15
N ASP A 127 -11.33 -6.13 22.47
CA ASP A 127 -11.94 -5.09 23.31
C ASP A 127 -11.56 -3.69 22.81
N ALA A 128 -10.27 -3.48 22.51
CA ALA A 128 -9.79 -2.24 21.93
C ALA A 128 -10.46 -1.95 20.58
N GLN A 129 -10.58 -2.93 19.69
CA GLN A 129 -11.26 -2.77 18.40
C GLN A 129 -12.76 -2.46 18.56
N LEU A 130 -13.45 -3.18 19.46
CA LEU A 130 -14.88 -2.99 19.73
C LEU A 130 -15.19 -1.65 20.39
N SER A 131 -14.25 -1.08 21.17
CA SER A 131 -14.39 0.26 21.76
C SER A 131 -14.57 1.37 20.71
N MET A 132 -14.11 1.13 19.46
CA MET A 132 -14.30 2.03 18.34
C MET A 132 -15.73 1.98 17.76
N ASN A 133 -16.54 1.00 18.18
CA ASN A 133 -17.80 0.58 17.57
C ASN A 133 -17.73 0.49 16.02
N PRO A 134 -16.86 -0.40 15.48
CA PRO A 134 -16.58 -0.43 14.05
C PRO A 134 -17.66 -1.17 13.26
N THR A 135 -17.78 -0.85 11.97
CA THR A 135 -18.58 -1.63 11.00
C THR A 135 -17.80 -2.85 10.49
N ALA A 136 -16.47 -2.75 10.47
CA ALA A 136 -15.57 -3.78 9.99
C ALA A 136 -14.39 -3.98 10.95
N ILE A 137 -14.01 -5.23 11.20
CA ILE A 137 -12.89 -5.61 12.04
C ILE A 137 -11.87 -6.35 11.19
N ILE A 138 -10.63 -5.88 11.18
CA ILE A 138 -9.49 -6.62 10.66
C ILE A 138 -9.01 -7.54 11.78
N ALA A 139 -9.15 -8.86 11.60
CA ALA A 139 -8.73 -9.81 12.61
C ALA A 139 -7.21 -9.74 12.86
N GLN A 140 -6.77 -10.24 14.01
CA GLN A 140 -5.35 -10.40 14.29
C GLN A 140 -4.69 -11.21 13.16
N GLU A 141 -3.58 -10.69 12.62
CA GLU A 141 -2.87 -11.34 11.54
C GLU A 141 -1.66 -12.16 11.99
N ASP A 142 -1.28 -13.09 11.13
CA ASP A 142 0.05 -13.64 11.06
C ASP A 142 0.94 -12.75 10.18
N PHE A 143 1.63 -11.81 10.81
CA PHE A 143 2.42 -10.78 10.11
C PHE A 143 3.77 -11.28 9.56
N ALA A 144 4.10 -12.56 9.71
CA ALA A 144 5.42 -13.07 9.39
C ALA A 144 5.76 -12.98 7.89
N THR A 145 4.78 -13.23 7.01
CA THR A 145 4.99 -13.09 5.55
C THR A 145 5.28 -11.65 5.15
N ALA A 146 4.66 -10.66 5.80
CA ALA A 146 4.97 -9.25 5.56
C ALA A 146 6.43 -8.93 5.93
N CYS A 147 6.93 -9.45 7.05
CA CYS A 147 8.33 -9.31 7.47
C CYS A 147 9.28 -9.96 6.48
N LEU A 148 9.02 -11.21 6.06
CA LEU A 148 9.87 -11.93 5.12
C LEU A 148 10.00 -11.19 3.79
N MET A 149 8.88 -10.68 3.24
CA MET A 149 8.90 -9.89 2.01
C MET A 149 9.66 -8.57 2.18
N ALA A 150 9.52 -7.89 3.31
CA ALA A 150 10.23 -6.65 3.58
C ALA A 150 11.75 -6.84 3.84
N LEU A 151 12.16 -8.07 4.14
CA LEU A 151 13.55 -8.47 4.35
C LEU A 151 14.17 -9.15 3.12
N ASP A 152 13.48 -9.16 1.97
CA ASP A 152 13.90 -9.85 0.74
C ASP A 152 14.17 -11.37 0.94
N LEU A 153 13.53 -11.99 1.94
CA LEU A 153 13.59 -13.43 2.23
C LEU A 153 12.51 -14.18 1.45
N GLU A 154 12.74 -14.21 0.15
CA GLU A 154 11.79 -14.67 -0.86
C GLU A 154 11.86 -16.18 -1.08
N ARG A 155 10.74 -16.78 -1.51
CA ARG A 155 10.69 -18.22 -1.83
C ARG A 155 11.71 -18.64 -2.87
N GLU A 156 12.03 -17.77 -3.83
CA GLU A 156 13.05 -18.07 -4.82
C GLU A 156 14.42 -18.29 -4.15
N THR A 157 14.75 -17.46 -3.17
CA THR A 157 15.99 -17.48 -2.39
C THR A 157 16.01 -18.61 -1.36
N THR A 158 14.97 -18.71 -0.52
CA THR A 158 14.89 -19.71 0.57
C THR A 158 14.61 -21.11 0.03
N GLY A 159 13.87 -21.23 -1.08
CA GLY A 159 13.43 -22.51 -1.63
C GLY A 159 12.17 -23.06 -0.97
N TRP A 160 11.49 -22.24 -0.17
CA TRP A 160 10.34 -22.70 0.59
C TRP A 160 9.19 -23.20 -0.29
N PRO A 161 8.59 -24.35 0.07
CA PRO A 161 7.42 -24.87 -0.62
C PRO A 161 6.17 -24.06 -0.27
N VAL A 162 5.16 -24.10 -1.15
CA VAL A 162 3.84 -23.50 -0.91
C VAL A 162 3.22 -24.00 0.40
N ALA A 163 3.49 -25.26 0.77
CA ALA A 163 2.99 -25.89 1.99
C ALA A 163 3.35 -25.13 3.28
N ARG A 164 4.51 -24.44 3.34
CA ARG A 164 4.85 -23.62 4.51
C ARG A 164 3.86 -22.45 4.69
N PHE A 165 3.48 -21.79 3.60
CA PHE A 165 2.50 -20.69 3.61
C PHE A 165 1.08 -21.18 3.87
N VAL A 166 0.74 -22.40 3.44
CA VAL A 166 -0.52 -23.07 3.80
C VAL A 166 -0.64 -23.20 5.33
N THR A 167 0.44 -23.62 6.01
CA THR A 167 0.46 -23.73 7.48
C THR A 167 0.26 -22.37 8.16
N ARG A 168 0.88 -21.29 7.65
CA ARG A 168 0.65 -19.92 8.15
C ARG A 168 -0.80 -19.47 7.95
N ASN A 169 -1.38 -19.68 6.77
CA ASN A 169 -2.77 -19.32 6.53
C ASN A 169 -3.74 -20.11 7.41
N ARG A 170 -3.47 -21.38 7.74
CA ARG A 170 -4.27 -22.10 8.75
C ARG A 170 -4.21 -21.44 10.12
N ARG A 171 -3.07 -20.85 10.50
CA ARG A 171 -2.96 -20.04 11.73
C ARG A 171 -3.81 -18.77 11.62
N SER A 172 -3.68 -18.01 10.53
CA SER A 172 -4.52 -16.82 10.29
C SER A 172 -6.02 -17.14 10.37
N LEU A 173 -6.46 -18.26 9.79
CA LEU A 173 -7.86 -18.69 9.85
C LEU A 173 -8.32 -19.06 11.25
N ARG A 174 -7.45 -19.61 12.12
CA ARG A 174 -7.78 -19.82 13.54
C ARG A 174 -7.92 -18.51 14.30
N LEU A 175 -7.06 -17.52 14.02
CA LEU A 175 -7.15 -16.19 14.62
C LEU A 175 -8.45 -15.49 14.20
N TRP A 176 -8.76 -15.51 12.90
CA TRP A 176 -10.03 -15.00 12.36
C TRP A 176 -11.24 -15.68 12.98
N ARG A 177 -11.23 -17.02 13.08
CA ARG A 177 -12.35 -17.80 13.61
C ARG A 177 -12.72 -17.39 15.04
N ARG A 178 -11.73 -17.13 15.89
CA ARG A 178 -11.95 -16.63 17.26
C ARG A 178 -12.73 -15.31 17.30
N VAL A 179 -12.49 -14.43 16.33
CA VAL A 179 -13.17 -13.12 16.26
C VAL A 179 -14.57 -13.25 15.67
N VAL A 180 -14.75 -14.07 14.63
CA VAL A 180 -16.06 -14.24 13.98
C VAL A 180 -17.06 -15.04 14.82
N GLU A 181 -16.57 -15.92 15.71
CA GLU A 181 -17.39 -16.70 16.65
C GLU A 181 -17.70 -15.94 17.96
N ASP A 182 -17.08 -14.77 18.18
CA ASP A 182 -17.40 -13.92 19.32
C ASP A 182 -18.70 -13.16 19.05
N THR A 183 -19.74 -13.43 19.84
CA THR A 183 -21.08 -12.81 19.70
C THR A 183 -21.08 -11.29 19.79
N ARG A 184 -20.05 -10.67 20.39
CA ARG A 184 -19.90 -9.20 20.39
C ARG A 184 -19.60 -8.65 19.00
N CYS A 185 -19.15 -9.49 18.07
CA CYS A 185 -18.92 -9.17 16.67
C CYS A 185 -20.16 -9.34 15.80
N ASP A 186 -21.31 -9.75 16.34
CA ASP A 186 -22.54 -9.93 15.58
C ASP A 186 -22.91 -8.65 14.81
N GLY A 187 -23.27 -8.83 13.52
CA GLY A 187 -23.57 -7.73 12.61
C GLY A 187 -22.36 -6.98 12.05
N ARG A 188 -21.12 -7.32 12.45
CA ARG A 188 -19.89 -6.70 11.94
C ARG A 188 -19.22 -7.54 10.85
N GLN A 189 -18.51 -6.86 9.95
CA GLN A 189 -17.73 -7.53 8.91
C GLN A 189 -16.35 -7.91 9.46
N VAL A 190 -16.06 -9.19 9.64
CA VAL A 190 -14.75 -9.65 10.14
C VAL A 190 -13.88 -10.15 9.00
N TYR A 191 -12.76 -9.49 8.76
CA TYR A 191 -11.81 -9.80 7.69
C TYR A 191 -10.75 -10.80 8.17
N ALA A 192 -10.62 -11.93 7.48
CA ALA A 192 -9.50 -12.86 7.68
C ALA A 192 -8.23 -12.31 7.03
N VAL A 193 -7.15 -12.13 7.79
CA VAL A 193 -5.90 -11.60 7.22
C VAL A 193 -5.02 -12.73 6.69
N LEU A 194 -4.97 -12.86 5.37
CA LEU A 194 -4.25 -13.91 4.66
C LEU A 194 -2.82 -13.50 4.35
N SER A 195 -1.97 -14.50 4.15
CA SER A 195 -0.55 -14.33 3.89
C SER A 195 -0.16 -14.95 2.54
N ALA A 196 0.46 -14.18 1.66
CA ALA A 196 0.98 -14.68 0.38
C ALA A 196 2.15 -13.82 -0.12
N MET A 197 3.06 -14.45 -0.87
CA MET A 197 4.23 -13.78 -1.48
C MET A 197 4.15 -13.72 -3.02
N ASP A 198 3.49 -14.71 -3.61
CA ASP A 198 3.42 -14.95 -5.05
C ASP A 198 2.07 -15.58 -5.43
N TYR A 199 1.89 -15.87 -6.72
CA TYR A 199 0.65 -16.46 -7.23
C TYR A 199 0.28 -17.80 -6.57
N ASN A 200 1.24 -18.69 -6.38
CA ASN A 200 0.97 -20.06 -5.91
C ASN A 200 0.62 -20.08 -4.42
N THR A 201 1.34 -19.30 -3.60
CA THR A 201 1.02 -19.10 -2.18
C THR A 201 -0.34 -18.41 -2.01
N ALA A 202 -0.65 -17.43 -2.86
CA ALA A 202 -1.93 -16.75 -2.88
C ALA A 202 -3.09 -17.68 -3.28
N ARG A 203 -2.94 -18.50 -4.32
CA ARG A 203 -3.95 -19.49 -4.74
C ARG A 203 -4.23 -20.50 -3.64
N ALA A 204 -3.19 -20.97 -2.95
CA ALA A 204 -3.34 -21.87 -1.82
C ALA A 204 -4.04 -21.19 -0.63
N ALA A 205 -3.71 -19.94 -0.32
CA ALA A 205 -4.40 -19.16 0.71
C ALA A 205 -5.89 -18.96 0.38
N GLY A 206 -6.21 -18.64 -0.88
CA GLY A 206 -7.59 -18.47 -1.33
C GLY A 206 -8.42 -19.75 -1.26
N ARG A 207 -7.86 -20.90 -1.63
CA ARG A 207 -8.53 -22.21 -1.48
C ARG A 207 -8.87 -22.50 -0.02
N LEU A 208 -7.89 -22.35 0.88
CA LEU A 208 -8.07 -22.57 2.32
C LEU A 208 -9.14 -21.65 2.90
N ALA A 209 -9.11 -20.36 2.55
CA ALA A 209 -10.08 -19.39 3.05
C ALA A 209 -11.50 -19.69 2.54
N ALA A 210 -11.64 -20.05 1.25
CA ALA A 210 -12.91 -20.44 0.66
C ALA A 210 -13.50 -21.71 1.32
N GLU A 211 -12.67 -22.73 1.58
CA GLU A 211 -13.04 -23.95 2.33
C GLU A 211 -13.51 -23.61 3.75
N ALA A 212 -12.85 -22.64 4.40
CA ALA A 212 -13.12 -22.28 5.79
C ALA A 212 -14.35 -21.39 6.00
N GLY A 213 -15.07 -20.99 4.95
CA GLY A 213 -16.23 -20.10 5.12
C GLY A 213 -15.95 -18.62 4.89
N VAL A 214 -14.74 -18.21 4.55
CA VAL A 214 -14.36 -16.80 4.55
C VAL A 214 -14.98 -16.05 3.36
N GLU A 215 -15.80 -15.05 3.69
CA GLU A 215 -16.40 -14.13 2.71
C GLU A 215 -15.66 -12.78 2.61
N SER A 216 -15.00 -12.37 3.70
CA SER A 216 -14.25 -11.11 3.81
C SER A 216 -12.80 -11.41 4.18
N ALA A 217 -11.86 -11.01 3.32
CA ALA A 217 -10.44 -11.26 3.52
C ALA A 217 -9.60 -9.99 3.35
N ALA A 218 -8.49 -9.91 4.05
CA ALA A 218 -7.51 -8.83 3.91
C ALA A 218 -6.12 -9.41 3.66
N LEU A 219 -5.22 -8.60 3.10
CA LEU A 219 -3.82 -8.98 2.93
C LEU A 219 -2.91 -7.76 3.04
N GLY A 220 -1.78 -7.92 3.75
CA GLY A 220 -0.71 -6.92 3.86
C GLY A 220 -0.05 -6.59 2.52
N MET A 221 -0.38 -5.45 1.94
CA MET A 221 0.17 -4.94 0.68
C MET A 221 1.25 -3.87 0.87
N ALA A 222 1.50 -3.43 2.11
CA ALA A 222 2.54 -2.44 2.42
C ALA A 222 3.94 -2.91 1.96
N ALA A 223 4.28 -4.19 2.16
CA ALA A 223 5.55 -4.77 1.70
C ALA A 223 5.63 -4.82 0.16
N VAL A 224 4.53 -5.16 -0.53
CA VAL A 224 4.45 -5.11 -1.99
C VAL A 224 4.69 -3.69 -2.50
N THR A 225 4.04 -2.70 -1.88
CA THR A 225 4.13 -1.29 -2.29
C THR A 225 5.56 -0.75 -2.15
N ARG A 226 6.28 -1.21 -1.12
CA ARG A 226 7.67 -0.82 -0.82
C ARG A 226 8.73 -1.67 -1.54
N ASP A 227 8.33 -2.69 -2.30
CA ASP A 227 9.27 -3.55 -3.02
C ASP A 227 9.96 -2.76 -4.15
N LEU A 228 11.26 -2.51 -3.97
CA LEU A 228 12.11 -1.78 -4.89
C LEU A 228 12.88 -2.71 -5.85
N ASN A 229 12.71 -4.03 -5.74
CA ASN A 229 13.41 -4.98 -6.59
C ASN A 229 12.87 -4.95 -8.01
N ALA A 230 13.72 -5.40 -8.94
CA ALA A 230 13.30 -5.69 -10.31
C ALA A 230 13.32 -7.20 -10.58
N THR A 231 12.33 -7.69 -11.32
CA THR A 231 12.25 -9.08 -11.79
C THR A 231 12.18 -9.16 -13.31
N ASP A 232 12.76 -10.22 -13.88
CA ASP A 232 12.70 -10.55 -15.31
C ASP A 232 11.88 -11.82 -15.59
N PHE A 233 11.09 -12.27 -14.60
CA PHE A 233 10.16 -13.38 -14.74
C PHE A 233 9.08 -13.36 -13.66
N TYR A 234 8.12 -14.26 -13.82
CA TYR A 234 7.16 -14.65 -12.80
C TYR A 234 6.74 -16.11 -12.98
N VAL A 235 6.14 -16.69 -11.93
CA VAL A 235 5.64 -18.08 -11.91
C VAL A 235 4.15 -18.07 -11.64
N MET A 236 3.38 -18.82 -12.43
CA MET A 236 1.95 -19.05 -12.22
C MET A 236 1.64 -20.53 -12.42
N GLY A 237 1.18 -21.20 -11.35
CA GLY A 237 1.09 -22.66 -11.34
C GLY A 237 2.47 -23.28 -11.49
N HIS A 238 2.62 -24.15 -12.48
CA HIS A 238 3.88 -24.79 -12.86
C HIS A 238 4.63 -24.03 -13.97
N ALA A 239 4.00 -23.03 -14.59
CA ALA A 239 4.57 -22.30 -15.70
C ALA A 239 5.47 -21.15 -15.22
N THR A 240 6.65 -21.03 -15.83
CA THR A 240 7.56 -19.90 -15.66
C THR A 240 7.51 -19.01 -16.89
N TRP A 241 7.30 -17.71 -16.68
CA TRP A 241 7.14 -16.74 -17.76
C TRP A 241 8.28 -15.74 -17.71
N ARG A 242 9.07 -15.68 -18.78
CA ARG A 242 10.16 -14.70 -18.92
C ARG A 242 9.62 -13.36 -19.41
N LEU A 243 10.11 -12.28 -18.79
CA LEU A 243 9.88 -10.92 -19.26
C LEU A 243 11.03 -10.51 -20.18
N ALA A 244 10.72 -9.73 -21.23
CA ALA A 244 11.72 -9.30 -22.20
C ALA A 244 12.86 -8.48 -21.56
N ARG A 245 12.54 -7.72 -20.51
CA ARG A 245 13.47 -6.91 -19.72
C ARG A 245 13.05 -6.94 -18.24
N PRO A 246 13.97 -6.69 -17.29
CA PRO A 246 13.60 -6.51 -15.90
C PRO A 246 12.59 -5.36 -15.70
N VAL A 247 11.56 -5.62 -14.91
CA VAL A 247 10.52 -4.65 -14.51
C VAL A 247 10.43 -4.59 -12.98
N PRO A 248 9.88 -3.52 -12.39
CA PRO A 248 9.72 -3.46 -10.94
C PRO A 248 8.79 -4.56 -10.43
N ARG A 249 9.27 -5.31 -9.44
CA ARG A 249 8.63 -6.52 -8.93
C ARG A 249 7.29 -6.23 -8.27
N ARG A 250 7.12 -5.05 -7.64
CA ARG A 250 5.85 -4.66 -6.99
C ARG A 250 4.60 -4.81 -7.88
N TYR A 251 4.69 -4.46 -9.17
CA TYR A 251 3.56 -4.56 -10.10
C TYR A 251 3.25 -6.03 -10.44
N VAL A 252 4.30 -6.80 -10.73
CA VAL A 252 4.22 -8.24 -11.03
C VAL A 252 3.65 -9.01 -9.83
N ARG A 253 4.21 -8.75 -8.64
CA ARG A 253 3.80 -9.39 -7.38
C ARG A 253 2.36 -9.06 -7.02
N LEU A 254 1.95 -7.80 -7.10
CA LEU A 254 0.57 -7.41 -6.80
C LEU A 254 -0.42 -8.17 -7.70
N ALA A 255 -0.15 -8.19 -9.01
CA ALA A 255 -0.98 -8.90 -9.97
C ALA A 255 -1.01 -10.41 -9.68
N GLN A 256 0.15 -11.02 -9.42
CA GLN A 256 0.25 -12.45 -9.08
C GLN A 256 -0.52 -12.80 -7.81
N VAL A 257 -0.33 -12.04 -6.72
CA VAL A 257 -0.95 -12.31 -5.42
C VAL A 257 -2.47 -12.16 -5.52
N LEU A 258 -2.96 -11.05 -6.06
CA LEU A 258 -4.40 -10.82 -6.15
C LEU A 258 -5.08 -11.79 -7.12
N ARG A 259 -4.46 -12.08 -8.26
CA ARG A 259 -4.98 -13.06 -9.20
C ARG A 259 -4.99 -14.46 -8.60
N GLY A 260 -3.90 -14.86 -7.94
CA GLY A 260 -3.79 -16.14 -7.25
C GLY A 260 -4.89 -16.32 -6.21
N LEU A 261 -5.12 -15.31 -5.36
CA LEU A 261 -6.22 -15.33 -4.39
C LEU A 261 -7.56 -15.55 -5.10
N ALA A 262 -7.89 -14.74 -6.11
CA ALA A 262 -9.15 -14.86 -6.85
C ALA A 262 -9.35 -16.25 -7.47
N ASP A 263 -8.30 -16.83 -8.05
CA ASP A 263 -8.33 -18.18 -8.60
C ASP A 263 -8.50 -19.24 -7.50
N GLY A 264 -7.91 -19.03 -6.33
CA GLY A 264 -8.07 -19.92 -5.18
C GLY A 264 -9.52 -20.03 -4.68
N TRP A 265 -10.27 -18.92 -4.64
CA TRP A 265 -11.72 -18.96 -4.35
C TRP A 265 -12.50 -19.67 -5.47
N ARG A 266 -12.16 -19.38 -6.73
CA ARG A 266 -12.81 -19.99 -7.90
C ARG A 266 -12.64 -21.51 -7.94
N ASP A 267 -11.47 -22.02 -7.58
CA ASP A 267 -11.18 -23.45 -7.49
C ASP A 267 -12.08 -24.21 -6.49
N ARG A 268 -12.72 -23.48 -5.57
CA ARG A 268 -13.68 -24.01 -4.60
C ARG A 268 -15.12 -23.64 -4.94
N SER A 269 -15.37 -23.21 -6.18
CA SER A 269 -16.68 -22.76 -6.66
C SER A 269 -17.32 -21.70 -5.76
N ARG A 270 -16.48 -20.88 -5.10
CA ARG A 270 -16.90 -19.80 -4.21
C ARG A 270 -16.46 -18.46 -4.75
N ARG A 271 -17.10 -17.40 -4.26
CA ARG A 271 -16.78 -16.03 -4.61
C ARG A 271 -16.34 -15.29 -3.35
N LEU A 272 -15.28 -14.50 -3.49
CA LEU A 272 -14.83 -13.58 -2.46
C LEU A 272 -15.77 -12.36 -2.45
N ALA A 273 -16.50 -12.14 -1.36
CA ALA A 273 -17.47 -11.05 -1.28
C ALA A 273 -16.78 -9.71 -1.02
N ARG A 274 -15.80 -9.67 -0.11
CA ARG A 274 -15.09 -8.45 0.27
C ARG A 274 -13.59 -8.69 0.36
N PHE A 275 -12.81 -7.75 -0.14
CA PHE A 275 -11.36 -7.76 0.00
C PHE A 275 -10.84 -6.40 0.46
N HIS A 276 -9.87 -6.42 1.37
CA HIS A 276 -9.19 -5.23 1.84
C HIS A 276 -7.68 -5.33 1.61
N CYS A 277 -7.13 -4.40 0.84
CA CYS A 277 -5.69 -4.27 0.63
C CYS A 277 -5.09 -3.42 1.75
N LEU A 278 -4.42 -4.05 2.73
CA LEU A 278 -3.80 -3.35 3.86
C LEU A 278 -2.54 -2.61 3.40
N GLY A 279 -2.56 -1.28 3.40
CA GLY A 279 -1.37 -0.47 3.08
C GLY A 279 -1.04 -0.34 1.58
N LEU A 280 -2.01 -0.49 0.68
CA LEU A 280 -1.83 -0.24 -0.76
C LEU A 280 -2.20 1.21 -1.10
N GLY A 281 -1.19 2.10 -1.09
CA GLY A 281 -1.38 3.54 -1.31
C GLY A 281 -0.53 4.15 -2.41
N ALA A 282 0.01 3.32 -3.33
CA ALA A 282 0.66 3.83 -4.52
C ALA A 282 -0.38 3.99 -5.66
N PRO A 283 -0.60 5.21 -6.17
CA PRO A 283 -1.56 5.52 -7.24
C PRO A 283 -1.55 4.52 -8.41
N ALA A 284 -0.36 4.27 -8.98
CA ALA A 284 -0.18 3.36 -10.12
C ALA A 284 -0.59 1.90 -9.84
N LEU A 285 -0.64 1.48 -8.57
CA LEU A 285 -0.98 0.10 -8.20
C LEU A 285 -2.49 -0.11 -8.02
N LEU A 286 -3.27 0.95 -7.79
CA LEU A 286 -4.71 0.84 -7.57
C LEU A 286 -5.44 0.21 -8.76
N PRO A 287 -5.18 0.60 -10.04
CA PRO A 287 -5.86 -0.01 -11.18
C PRO A 287 -5.55 -1.50 -11.31
N VAL A 288 -4.31 -1.91 -11.01
CA VAL A 288 -3.92 -3.32 -11.01
C VAL A 288 -4.75 -4.11 -9.99
N ALA A 289 -4.91 -3.57 -8.78
CA ALA A 289 -5.72 -4.22 -7.76
C ALA A 289 -7.21 -4.30 -8.12
N ALA A 290 -7.75 -3.21 -8.66
CA ALA A 290 -9.14 -3.11 -9.11
C ALA A 290 -9.51 -4.11 -10.23
N LEU A 291 -8.56 -4.44 -11.10
CA LEU A 291 -8.73 -5.39 -12.20
C LEU A 291 -8.53 -6.86 -11.77
N ALA A 292 -7.74 -7.11 -10.72
CA ALA A 292 -7.30 -8.47 -10.37
C ALA A 292 -8.40 -9.34 -9.75
N LEU A 293 -9.35 -8.74 -9.03
CA LEU A 293 -10.44 -9.44 -8.37
C LEU A 293 -11.71 -9.48 -9.22
N GLY A 294 -12.58 -10.44 -8.92
CA GLY A 294 -13.86 -10.63 -9.61
C GLY A 294 -14.77 -9.39 -9.50
N PRO A 295 -15.67 -9.18 -10.47
CA PRO A 295 -16.55 -7.99 -10.49
C PRO A 295 -17.38 -7.88 -9.21
N HIS A 296 -17.87 -8.99 -8.66
CA HIS A 296 -18.72 -9.00 -7.47
C HIS A 296 -17.99 -8.77 -6.14
N THR A 297 -16.66 -8.71 -6.13
CA THR A 297 -15.90 -8.48 -4.90
C THR A 297 -15.89 -7.01 -4.55
N ARG A 298 -16.41 -6.60 -3.38
CA ARG A 298 -16.21 -5.24 -2.87
C ARG A 298 -14.74 -5.08 -2.45
N LEU A 299 -14.02 -4.21 -3.15
CA LEU A 299 -12.60 -3.99 -2.93
C LEU A 299 -12.39 -2.66 -2.24
N THR A 300 -11.72 -2.71 -1.10
CA THR A 300 -11.31 -1.56 -0.29
C THR A 300 -9.79 -1.56 -0.14
N THR A 301 -9.22 -0.41 0.17
CA THR A 301 -7.80 -0.28 0.52
C THR A 301 -7.59 0.87 1.47
N ASP A 302 -6.56 0.80 2.29
CA ASP A 302 -6.03 1.93 3.04
C ASP A 302 -4.54 2.11 2.75
N ALA A 303 -3.96 3.22 3.20
CA ALA A 303 -2.51 3.31 3.34
C ALA A 303 -2.08 4.48 4.23
N THR A 304 -0.95 4.32 4.91
CA THR A 304 -0.24 5.44 5.55
C THR A 304 0.72 6.17 4.60
N SER A 305 0.92 5.68 3.36
CA SER A 305 1.81 6.32 2.40
C SER A 305 1.43 7.76 2.06
N PRO A 306 0.15 8.20 1.96
CA PRO A 306 -0.17 9.62 1.77
C PRO A 306 0.41 10.52 2.85
N ILE A 307 0.45 10.03 4.10
CA ILE A 307 1.01 10.75 5.25
C ILE A 307 2.53 10.81 5.15
N HIS A 308 3.17 9.66 4.93
CA HIS A 308 4.63 9.61 4.81
C HIS A 308 5.14 10.41 3.61
N ASP A 309 4.46 10.31 2.47
CA ASP A 309 4.76 11.06 1.26
C ASP A 309 4.63 12.57 1.53
N ALA A 310 3.53 13.03 2.14
CA ALA A 310 3.33 14.45 2.43
C ALA A 310 4.32 15.04 3.46
N VAL A 311 4.68 14.27 4.49
CA VAL A 311 5.45 14.78 5.64
C VAL A 311 6.94 14.51 5.49
N ARG A 312 7.33 13.25 5.23
CA ARG A 312 8.73 12.82 5.20
C ARG A 312 9.35 13.08 3.84
N ASP A 313 8.69 12.62 2.78
CA ASP A 313 9.27 12.64 1.44
C ASP A 313 8.93 13.94 0.68
N ARG A 314 8.02 14.74 1.23
CA ARG A 314 7.51 16.00 0.66
C ARG A 314 7.02 15.79 -0.77
N VAL A 315 6.12 14.83 -0.95
CA VAL A 315 5.53 14.43 -2.23
C VAL A 315 4.04 14.75 -2.22
N LEU A 316 3.56 15.33 -3.32
CA LEU A 316 2.14 15.43 -3.66
C LEU A 316 1.81 14.47 -4.81
N TYR A 317 0.56 14.03 -4.87
CA TYR A 317 0.03 13.23 -5.99
C TYR A 317 -0.62 14.15 -7.02
N ASP A 318 -0.14 14.14 -8.26
CA ASP A 318 -0.63 15.04 -9.31
C ASP A 318 -1.96 14.53 -9.90
N PRO A 319 -3.10 15.20 -9.65
CA PRO A 319 -4.40 14.72 -10.14
C PRO A 319 -4.54 14.76 -11.66
N GLU A 320 -3.86 15.67 -12.37
CA GLU A 320 -3.89 15.72 -13.84
C GLU A 320 -3.15 14.54 -14.45
N HIS A 321 -2.13 14.06 -13.74
CA HIS A 321 -1.30 12.92 -14.14
C HIS A 321 -1.69 11.65 -13.38
N ARG A 322 -2.99 11.48 -13.08
CA ARG A 322 -3.56 10.25 -12.50
C ARG A 322 -2.88 9.83 -11.20
N GLY A 323 -2.52 10.82 -10.38
CA GLY A 323 -1.85 10.66 -9.10
C GLY A 323 -0.37 10.37 -9.20
N ASP A 324 0.31 10.70 -10.31
CA ASP A 324 1.77 10.55 -10.36
C ASP A 324 2.45 11.32 -9.22
N ARG A 325 3.55 10.79 -8.71
CA ARG A 325 4.23 11.33 -7.52
C ARG A 325 5.19 12.44 -7.94
N ALA A 326 5.02 13.64 -7.37
CA ALA A 326 5.94 14.75 -7.56
C ALA A 326 6.42 15.29 -6.21
N SER A 327 7.74 15.34 -6.00
CA SER A 327 8.32 15.98 -4.83
C SER A 327 8.13 17.50 -4.89
N THR A 328 8.03 18.18 -3.75
CA THR A 328 7.91 19.65 -3.69
C THR A 328 9.07 20.34 -4.42
N ARG A 329 10.26 19.72 -4.41
CA ARG A 329 11.42 20.14 -5.18
C ARG A 329 11.17 20.14 -6.67
N GLU A 330 10.69 19.02 -7.22
CA GLU A 330 10.36 18.88 -8.65
C GLU A 330 9.23 19.84 -9.05
N ILE A 331 8.24 20.04 -8.18
CA ILE A 331 7.13 20.98 -8.40
C ILE A 331 7.65 22.42 -8.46
N VAL A 332 8.49 22.83 -7.50
CA VAL A 332 9.06 24.18 -7.48
C VAL A 332 10.00 24.39 -8.68
N GLU A 333 10.82 23.39 -9.03
CA GLU A 333 11.67 23.43 -10.23
C GLU A 333 10.85 23.61 -11.51
N ARG A 334 9.73 22.88 -11.63
CA ARG A 334 8.77 23.04 -12.74
C ARG A 334 8.23 24.47 -12.80
N ILE A 335 7.82 25.04 -11.67
CA ILE A 335 7.24 26.39 -11.58
C ILE A 335 8.24 27.49 -11.98
N VAL A 336 9.45 27.46 -11.40
CA VAL A 336 10.47 28.50 -11.68
C VAL A 336 10.92 28.46 -13.14
N ARG A 337 10.89 27.28 -13.78
CA ARG A 337 11.23 27.10 -15.21
C ARG A 337 10.12 27.43 -16.21
N GLY A 338 8.95 27.89 -15.76
CA GLY A 338 7.87 28.28 -16.69
C GLY A 338 6.59 27.45 -16.58
N GLY A 339 6.63 26.31 -15.91
CA GLY A 339 5.45 25.47 -15.69
C GLY A 339 4.55 25.97 -14.55
N ASP A 340 3.55 25.17 -14.21
CA ASP A 340 2.58 25.45 -13.14
C ASP A 340 2.30 24.19 -12.30
N TRP A 341 1.64 24.33 -11.15
CA TRP A 341 1.09 23.21 -10.35
C TRP A 341 -0.44 23.26 -10.31
N PRO A 342 -1.14 22.16 -10.67
CA PRO A 342 -2.59 22.16 -10.65
C PRO A 342 -3.14 22.20 -9.21
N PHE A 343 -3.86 23.27 -8.89
CA PHE A 343 -4.59 23.43 -7.61
C PHE A 343 -6.01 22.84 -7.70
N LEU A 344 -6.14 21.61 -8.21
CA LEU A 344 -7.45 20.97 -8.46
C LEU A 344 -8.12 20.40 -7.20
N SER A 345 -7.34 20.02 -6.19
CA SER A 345 -7.96 19.57 -4.93
C SER A 345 -8.49 20.77 -4.14
N PRO A 346 -9.63 20.65 -3.46
CA PRO A 346 -10.20 21.71 -2.63
C PRO A 346 -9.24 22.17 -1.53
N PHE A 347 -8.44 21.26 -0.96
CA PHE A 347 -7.44 21.58 0.08
C PHE A 347 -6.34 22.51 -0.43
N ASN A 348 -5.69 22.15 -1.55
CA ASN A 348 -4.67 23.01 -2.14
C ASN A 348 -5.27 24.35 -2.58
N ALA A 349 -6.48 24.37 -3.14
CA ALA A 349 -7.18 25.59 -3.55
C ALA A 349 -7.43 26.53 -2.36
N ALA A 350 -7.98 26.03 -1.26
CA ALA A 350 -8.20 26.79 -0.03
C ALA A 350 -6.88 27.27 0.59
N PHE A 351 -5.83 26.45 0.56
CA PHE A 351 -4.51 26.85 1.03
C PHE A 351 -3.94 27.99 0.18
N ARG A 352 -4.06 27.91 -1.15
CA ARG A 352 -3.63 28.95 -2.08
C ARG A 352 -4.36 30.26 -1.84
N GLU A 353 -5.67 30.20 -1.61
CA GLU A 353 -6.47 31.40 -1.31
C GLU A 353 -5.99 32.08 -0.02
N ARG A 354 -5.69 31.29 1.01
CA ARG A 354 -5.28 31.81 2.32
C ARG A 354 -3.84 32.32 2.39
N PHE A 355 -2.88 31.60 1.78
CA PHE A 355 -1.45 31.87 1.93
C PHE A 355 -0.78 32.39 0.65
N GLY A 356 -1.51 32.41 -0.46
CA GLY A 356 -1.00 32.84 -1.76
C GLY A 356 -0.22 31.76 -2.52
N HIS A 357 -0.02 32.04 -3.81
CA HIS A 357 0.83 31.28 -4.72
C HIS A 357 1.30 32.22 -5.83
N HIS A 358 2.58 32.58 -5.83
CA HIS A 358 3.13 33.67 -6.65
C HIS A 358 4.27 33.18 -7.57
N PRO A 359 3.98 32.40 -8.63
CA PRO A 359 4.99 31.77 -9.48
C PRO A 359 5.91 32.79 -10.17
N ALA A 360 5.38 33.96 -10.59
CA ALA A 360 6.19 35.02 -11.17
C ALA A 360 7.21 35.62 -10.18
N ARG A 361 6.85 35.73 -8.88
CA ARG A 361 7.79 36.19 -7.84
C ARG A 361 8.88 35.15 -7.58
N ALA A 362 8.50 33.88 -7.51
CA ALA A 362 9.44 32.77 -7.37
C ALA A 362 10.45 32.73 -8.52
N ARG A 363 9.99 32.87 -9.77
CA ARG A 363 10.86 32.92 -10.96
C ARG A 363 11.85 34.08 -10.92
N ARG A 364 11.38 35.30 -10.64
CA ARG A 364 12.27 36.47 -10.51
C ARG A 364 13.30 36.32 -9.40
N TRP A 365 12.95 35.67 -8.29
CA TRP A 365 13.94 35.35 -7.27
C TRP A 365 14.98 34.36 -7.80
N TRP A 366 14.53 33.28 -8.44
CA TRP A 366 15.39 32.22 -8.97
C TRP A 366 16.39 32.77 -10.02
N GLU A 367 15.92 33.60 -10.95
CA GLU A 367 16.76 34.28 -11.94
C GLU A 367 17.80 35.21 -11.29
N ARG A 368 17.39 36.03 -10.30
CA ARG A 368 18.31 36.93 -9.57
C ARG A 368 19.39 36.19 -8.80
N GLN A 369 19.10 34.97 -8.33
CA GLN A 369 20.07 34.11 -7.65
C GLN A 369 20.93 33.28 -8.62
N GLN A 370 20.93 33.61 -9.91
CA GLN A 370 21.65 32.88 -10.96
C GLN A 370 21.19 31.44 -11.12
N GLN A 371 19.87 31.22 -10.98
CA GLN A 371 19.21 29.94 -11.28
C GLN A 371 19.76 28.75 -10.48
N PRO A 372 19.82 28.82 -9.14
CA PRO A 372 20.35 27.74 -8.32
C PRO A 372 19.53 26.46 -8.48
N ALA A 373 20.14 25.31 -8.22
CA ALA A 373 19.39 24.07 -8.09
C ALA A 373 18.38 24.20 -6.93
N ILE A 374 17.14 23.74 -7.13
CA ILE A 374 16.16 23.69 -6.05
C ILE A 374 16.53 22.51 -5.14
N THR A 375 16.89 22.77 -3.89
CA THR A 375 17.26 21.74 -2.91
C THR A 375 16.31 21.74 -1.71
N ALA A 376 16.41 20.72 -0.84
CA ALA A 376 15.59 20.65 0.36
C ALA A 376 15.93 21.77 1.36
N GLU A 377 17.21 22.12 1.46
CA GLU A 377 17.74 23.21 2.29
C GLU A 377 17.12 24.54 1.86
N LEU A 378 17.13 24.81 0.54
CA LEU A 378 16.54 26.04 0.02
C LEU A 378 15.03 26.17 0.33
N LEU A 379 14.31 25.05 0.34
CA LEU A 379 12.89 25.01 0.70
C LEU A 379 12.63 25.06 2.22
N ASN A 380 13.66 24.91 3.05
CA ASN A 380 13.60 25.02 4.51
C ASN A 380 14.02 26.41 5.02
N GLU A 381 14.67 27.21 4.20
CA GLU A 381 15.19 28.51 4.60
C GLU A 381 14.24 29.65 4.19
N PRO A 382 14.00 30.64 5.08
CA PRO A 382 13.22 31.82 4.73
C PRO A 382 13.83 32.58 3.56
N SER A 383 13.08 32.70 2.46
CA SER A 383 13.51 33.40 1.26
C SER A 383 12.31 33.99 0.51
N ASP A 384 12.57 34.80 -0.51
CA ASP A 384 11.54 35.26 -1.44
C ASP A 384 10.88 34.11 -2.21
N LEU A 385 11.61 33.01 -2.45
CA LEU A 385 11.07 31.80 -3.08
C LEU A 385 10.07 31.10 -2.16
N THR A 386 10.47 30.82 -0.91
CA THR A 386 9.63 30.08 0.04
C THR A 386 8.40 30.86 0.47
N ARG A 387 8.49 32.20 0.54
CA ARG A 387 7.33 33.09 0.73
C ARG A 387 6.40 33.14 -0.50
N ALA A 388 6.92 32.97 -1.71
CA ALA A 388 6.12 32.97 -2.92
C ALA A 388 5.38 31.65 -3.14
N LEU A 389 5.91 30.53 -2.63
CA LEU A 389 5.41 29.18 -2.84
C LEU A 389 5.21 28.40 -1.52
N PRO A 390 4.38 28.89 -0.58
CA PRO A 390 4.33 28.39 0.80
C PRO A 390 3.90 26.93 0.94
N LEU A 391 3.07 26.39 0.02
CA LEU A 391 2.61 25.00 0.07
C LEU A 391 3.76 23.99 -0.08
N PHE A 392 4.82 24.39 -0.78
CA PHE A 392 5.94 23.53 -1.17
C PHE A 392 7.18 23.72 -0.30
N ALA A 393 7.13 24.63 0.67
CA ALA A 393 8.22 25.01 1.56
C ALA A 393 7.93 24.62 3.02
N GLU A 394 8.98 24.61 3.85
CA GLU A 394 8.93 24.38 5.30
C GLU A 394 9.56 25.54 6.09
N ALA A 395 9.83 26.67 5.41
CA ALA A 395 10.60 27.78 5.97
C ALA A 395 9.85 28.62 7.02
N ASP A 396 8.52 28.64 6.96
CA ASP A 396 7.68 29.42 7.87
C ASP A 396 7.08 28.48 8.94
N PRO A 397 7.42 28.64 10.23
CA PRO A 397 6.97 27.74 11.29
C PRO A 397 5.46 27.80 11.56
N GLU A 398 4.77 28.88 11.18
CA GLU A 398 3.32 29.01 11.33
C GLU A 398 2.56 28.41 10.15
N VAL A 399 3.12 28.51 8.94
CA VAL A 399 2.50 28.01 7.71
C VAL A 399 2.84 26.55 7.44
N ALA A 400 4.04 26.10 7.77
CA ALA A 400 4.52 24.75 7.49
C ALA A 400 3.62 23.63 8.04
N PRO A 401 3.12 23.68 9.29
CA PRO A 401 2.17 22.68 9.79
C PRO A 401 0.90 22.58 8.92
N ARG A 402 0.35 23.73 8.51
CA ARG A 402 -0.85 23.78 7.65
C ARG A 402 -0.57 23.28 6.25
N ALA A 403 0.62 23.54 5.72
CA ALA A 403 1.06 23.01 4.43
C ALA A 403 1.14 21.47 4.48
N ARG A 404 1.74 20.91 5.55
CA ARG A 404 1.79 19.44 5.75
C ARG A 404 0.39 18.83 5.81
N ASP A 405 -0.50 19.38 6.63
CA ASP A 405 -1.87 18.88 6.76
C ASP A 405 -2.62 18.96 5.41
N THR A 406 -2.42 20.05 4.66
CA THR A 406 -2.96 20.22 3.31
C THR A 406 -2.44 19.14 2.35
N ARG A 407 -1.12 18.88 2.34
CA ARG A 407 -0.53 17.81 1.51
C ARG A 407 -1.05 16.43 1.89
N ILE A 408 -1.25 16.16 3.19
CA ILE A 408 -1.84 14.91 3.67
C ILE A 408 -3.27 14.75 3.13
N ALA A 409 -4.13 15.76 3.32
CA ALA A 409 -5.51 15.74 2.88
C ALA A 409 -5.61 15.61 1.35
N HIS A 410 -4.79 16.38 0.62
CA HIS A 410 -4.67 16.31 -0.84
C HIS A 410 -4.32 14.89 -1.32
N ASN A 411 -3.27 14.27 -0.76
CA ASN A 411 -2.85 12.93 -1.19
C ASN A 411 -3.95 11.88 -0.94
N HIS A 412 -4.65 11.94 0.21
CA HIS A 412 -5.79 11.05 0.47
C HIS A 412 -6.95 11.28 -0.51
N TRP A 413 -7.24 12.55 -0.81
CA TRP A 413 -8.28 12.94 -1.75
C TRP A 413 -7.98 12.40 -3.16
N VAL A 414 -6.75 12.57 -3.66
CA VAL A 414 -6.35 12.02 -4.96
C VAL A 414 -6.56 10.51 -5.00
N LEU A 415 -6.10 9.75 -3.99
CA LEU A 415 -6.32 8.30 -3.97
C LEU A 415 -7.81 7.91 -3.97
N GLY A 416 -8.65 8.65 -3.24
CA GLY A 416 -10.10 8.47 -3.24
C GLY A 416 -10.75 8.76 -4.60
N HIS A 417 -10.20 9.70 -5.36
CA HIS A 417 -10.72 10.12 -6.68
C HIS A 417 -10.21 9.28 -7.83
N LEU A 418 -9.13 8.49 -7.66
CA LEU A 418 -8.59 7.71 -8.76
C LEU A 418 -9.49 6.55 -9.17
N ILE A 419 -10.16 5.87 -8.24
CA ILE A 419 -11.06 4.75 -8.61
C ILE A 419 -12.38 4.85 -7.86
N PRO A 420 -13.17 5.92 -8.09
CA PRO A 420 -14.49 6.05 -7.49
C PRO A 420 -15.33 4.88 -8.02
N GLY A 421 -16.01 4.16 -7.14
CA GLY A 421 -16.90 3.11 -7.63
C GLY A 421 -17.32 2.12 -6.57
N ASP A 422 -18.62 2.17 -6.29
CA ASP A 422 -19.38 1.19 -5.53
C ASP A 422 -19.90 0.06 -6.44
N ILE A 423 -19.97 0.31 -7.75
CA ILE A 423 -20.54 -0.60 -8.74
C ILE A 423 -19.43 -1.39 -9.46
N ALA A 424 -19.64 -2.71 -9.52
CA ALA A 424 -18.71 -3.70 -10.03
C ALA A 424 -18.26 -3.48 -11.49
N CYS A 425 -19.17 -3.03 -12.36
CA CYS A 425 -18.92 -2.84 -13.79
C CYS A 425 -18.02 -1.62 -14.01
N GLU A 426 -18.41 -0.48 -13.43
CA GLU A 426 -17.67 0.79 -13.49
C GLU A 426 -16.24 0.64 -12.96
N ARG A 427 -16.03 -0.11 -11.87
CA ARG A 427 -14.67 -0.32 -11.32
C ARG A 427 -13.68 -0.85 -12.36
N ARG A 428 -14.07 -1.87 -13.13
CA ARG A 428 -13.16 -2.52 -14.09
C ARG A 428 -12.93 -1.65 -15.31
N GLU A 429 -13.95 -0.94 -15.77
CA GLU A 429 -13.85 0.01 -16.88
C GLU A 429 -12.91 1.15 -16.52
N ILE A 430 -13.16 1.84 -15.40
CA ILE A 430 -12.30 2.93 -14.90
C ILE A 430 -10.87 2.45 -14.69
N ALA A 431 -10.67 1.29 -14.06
CA ALA A 431 -9.33 0.76 -13.84
C ALA A 431 -8.63 0.38 -15.15
N THR A 432 -9.38 -0.08 -16.16
CA THR A 432 -8.84 -0.35 -17.50
C THR A 432 -8.42 0.95 -18.16
N GLU A 433 -9.28 1.97 -18.18
CA GLU A 433 -8.98 3.28 -18.77
C GLU A 433 -7.75 3.96 -18.12
N LEU A 434 -7.66 3.89 -16.79
CA LEU A 434 -6.51 4.37 -16.04
C LEU A 434 -5.26 3.61 -16.45
N LEU A 435 -5.30 2.28 -16.46
CA LEU A 435 -4.16 1.46 -16.83
C LEU A 435 -3.72 1.73 -18.29
N GLU A 436 -4.66 1.78 -19.24
CA GLU A 436 -4.36 2.02 -20.65
C GLU A 436 -3.74 3.40 -20.87
N GLY A 437 -4.27 4.46 -20.28
CA GLY A 437 -3.67 5.78 -20.49
C GLY A 437 -2.35 5.98 -19.74
N TRP A 438 -2.06 5.23 -18.66
CA TRP A 438 -0.68 5.13 -18.16
C TRP A 438 0.22 4.45 -19.20
N LEU A 439 -0.24 3.35 -19.82
CA LEU A 439 0.51 2.62 -20.85
C LEU A 439 0.65 3.40 -22.17
N ALA A 440 -0.21 4.38 -22.44
CA ALA A 440 -0.12 5.28 -23.59
C ALA A 440 0.99 6.33 -23.45
N THR A 441 1.52 6.55 -22.25
CA THR A 441 2.68 7.43 -22.03
C THR A 441 4.00 6.75 -22.46
N PRO A 442 5.08 7.51 -22.73
CA PRO A 442 6.38 6.93 -23.06
C PRO A 442 6.83 5.84 -22.09
N ALA A 443 7.59 4.86 -22.59
CA ALA A 443 8.02 3.71 -21.79
C ALA A 443 8.93 4.14 -20.61
N THR A 444 8.37 4.11 -19.39
CA THR A 444 9.08 4.34 -18.13
C THR A 444 9.25 3.02 -17.36
N VAL A 445 10.00 3.08 -16.25
CA VAL A 445 10.10 1.94 -15.32
C VAL A 445 8.72 1.51 -14.80
N THR A 446 7.82 2.46 -14.55
CA THR A 446 6.45 2.19 -14.11
C THR A 446 5.61 1.57 -15.21
N THR A 447 5.57 2.14 -16.42
CA THR A 447 4.72 1.59 -17.50
C THR A 447 5.14 0.19 -17.92
N ARG A 448 6.44 -0.14 -17.86
CA ARG A 448 6.90 -1.55 -18.02
C ARG A 448 6.36 -2.49 -16.96
N GLY A 449 6.32 -2.06 -15.69
CA GLY A 449 5.75 -2.84 -14.61
C GLY A 449 4.24 -3.03 -14.77
N LEU A 450 3.52 -1.98 -15.15
CA LEU A 450 2.09 -2.02 -15.45
C LEU A 450 1.77 -2.94 -16.63
N ALA A 451 2.57 -2.93 -17.69
CA ALA A 451 2.40 -3.83 -18.83
C ALA A 451 2.56 -5.30 -18.42
N ALA A 452 3.55 -5.60 -17.57
CA ALA A 452 3.73 -6.95 -17.04
C ALA A 452 2.55 -7.38 -16.14
N ALA A 453 2.05 -6.47 -15.29
CA ALA A 453 0.86 -6.72 -14.48
C ALA A 453 -0.38 -6.99 -15.35
N LYS A 454 -0.64 -6.17 -16.37
CA LYS A 454 -1.72 -6.38 -17.34
C LYS A 454 -1.65 -7.76 -17.99
N ALA A 455 -0.46 -8.14 -18.46
CA ALA A 455 -0.24 -9.45 -19.07
C ALA A 455 -0.52 -10.63 -18.11
N ILE A 456 -0.21 -10.48 -16.82
CA ILE A 456 -0.54 -11.48 -15.79
C ILE A 456 -2.06 -11.58 -15.60
N LEU A 457 -2.76 -10.43 -15.53
CA LEU A 457 -4.20 -10.40 -15.27
C LEU A 457 -5.05 -10.92 -16.44
N GLN A 458 -4.57 -10.76 -17.67
CA GLN A 458 -5.25 -11.22 -18.89
C GLN A 458 -4.93 -12.68 -19.25
N ARG A 459 -4.01 -13.33 -18.53
CA ARG A 459 -3.54 -14.66 -18.87
C ARG A 459 -4.55 -15.73 -18.46
N SER A 460 -4.95 -16.55 -19.42
CA SER A 460 -5.59 -17.84 -19.13
C SER A 460 -4.54 -18.78 -18.54
N LEU A 461 -4.91 -19.53 -17.51
CA LEU A 461 -4.07 -20.61 -17.02
C LEU A 461 -4.19 -21.77 -18.02
N PRO A 462 -3.09 -22.46 -18.37
CA PRO A 462 -3.21 -23.76 -18.99
C PRO A 462 -3.94 -24.70 -18.01
N ASP A 463 -4.90 -25.47 -18.54
CA ASP A 463 -5.72 -26.42 -17.79
C ASP A 463 -4.87 -27.49 -17.06
#